data_AF-A0A8C5CLK6-F1
#
_entry.id   AF-A0A8C5CLK6-F1
#
_cell.length_a   1.000
_cell.length_b   1.000
_cell.length_c   1.000
_cell.angle_alpha   90.00
_cell.angle_beta   90.00
_cell.angle_gamma   90.00
#
_symmetry.space_group_name_H-M   'P 1'
#
loop_
_entity.id
_entity.type
_entity.pdbx_description
1 polymer ?
#
loop_
_entity_poly.entity_id
_entity_poly.type
_entity_poly.pdbx_seq_one_letter_code
_entity_poly.pdbx_strand_id
1 'polypeptide(L)'
;MAEALTDPSLDIFSEQELTCSICLDVFTDPVSTPCGHNFCQACIGGYWASSRVCSCPLCKRQFDERPLLNINRVFALIADKYKHSRYGTPLQKGLPTAAGGHEEQAGTCAYAATNPFAPPDPGALVNCDICTGVKRAAVSSCLVCTAAYCDEHVQPHLTSAFYASHSLLDPQEALRGRTCVEHKHLLEVYCRTCQSCVCGICVLGEHRTHQTVSVQTERLHKQKLLSRSELEIVNRIEGKNLRLMGLKQQLHVVTNYANGEQAEVEQLLSELSESMESIRALLLGRMQTKRDAVVTHGEGLVSRLEAELGQLVERRALMDTQATSQDHIRFLQNFDQTMAPLAAASDPQAEAESKLSLHFNLTDIKSALTDVRERMDEIRTGNTRSRGSLGSKDVTLNPVTAYPFLVLSEDRKQVKRGEKLQFYRNSQQRFDIWSCILAKEGYDTGRHYWEVSVGDGKDWKLGVVSESAQRKGLFDMSPSSGYYALWWSGSQLRALTTPPLTKVKISSKLRKVGVFLSLEEGQVSFYNTKTGSELYTFRGSEFTERMYPLLGTGDKDVPLVLLTVQ
;
A
#
# COMPACT_ATOMS: atom_id res chain seq x y z
N MET A 1 14.29 -10.91 -31.51
CA MET A 1 14.76 -10.26 -30.26
C MET A 1 14.36 -11.21 -29.15
N ALA A 2 15.33 -11.97 -28.64
CA ALA A 2 15.09 -13.09 -27.73
C ALA A 2 14.92 -12.56 -26.31
N GLU A 3 13.73 -12.75 -25.74
CA GLU A 3 13.47 -12.59 -24.31
C GLU A 3 14.20 -13.70 -23.57
N ALA A 4 15.22 -13.32 -22.79
CA ALA A 4 15.84 -14.20 -21.82
C ALA A 4 14.89 -14.34 -20.62
N LEU A 5 14.04 -15.37 -20.67
CA LEU A 5 13.36 -15.92 -19.51
C LEU A 5 14.41 -16.52 -18.58
N THR A 6 14.82 -15.78 -17.55
CA THR A 6 15.55 -16.37 -16.42
C THR A 6 14.55 -17.07 -15.53
N ASP A 7 14.57 -18.40 -15.61
CA ASP A 7 13.87 -19.37 -14.78
C ASP A 7 14.12 -19.10 -13.27
N PRO A 8 13.08 -18.83 -12.45
CA PRO A 8 13.21 -18.72 -11.01
C PRO A 8 12.98 -20.10 -10.38
N SER A 9 13.95 -20.99 -10.49
CA SER A 9 13.90 -22.26 -9.76
C SER A 9 15.26 -22.67 -9.17
N LEU A 10 15.24 -22.82 -7.83
CA LEU A 10 16.11 -23.65 -6.99
C LEU A 10 17.43 -23.04 -6.45
N ASP A 11 17.34 -21.99 -5.63
CA ASP A 11 18.33 -21.80 -4.53
C ASP A 11 17.98 -22.84 -3.42
N ILE A 12 18.51 -24.07 -3.56
CA ILE A 12 18.20 -25.23 -2.68
C ILE A 12 18.79 -25.06 -1.26
N PHE A 13 19.79 -24.18 -1.10
CA PHE A 13 20.46 -23.93 0.18
C PHE A 13 20.63 -22.43 0.41
N SER A 14 20.35 -21.99 1.63
CA SER A 14 20.65 -20.65 2.10
C SER A 14 22.14 -20.48 2.43
N GLU A 15 22.67 -19.27 2.36
CA GLU A 15 24.08 -18.97 2.68
C GLU A 15 24.48 -19.50 4.07
N GLN A 16 23.56 -19.41 5.02
CA GLN A 16 23.74 -19.87 6.40
C GLN A 16 23.94 -21.40 6.49
N GLU A 17 23.33 -22.18 5.59
CA GLU A 17 23.45 -23.64 5.56
C GLU A 17 24.79 -24.12 4.98
N LEU A 18 25.47 -23.26 4.23
CA LEU A 18 26.77 -23.54 3.62
C LEU A 18 27.94 -22.81 4.30
N THR A 19 27.70 -22.17 5.44
CA THR A 19 28.70 -21.39 6.18
C THR A 19 29.32 -22.20 7.32
N CYS A 20 30.65 -22.19 7.41
CA CYS A 20 31.37 -22.78 8.53
C CYS A 20 31.28 -21.87 9.77
N SER A 21 30.81 -22.41 10.89
CA SER A 21 30.68 -21.65 12.15
C SER A 21 31.99 -21.26 12.84
N ILE A 22 33.15 -21.66 12.30
CA ILE A 22 34.47 -21.28 12.83
C ILE A 22 35.07 -20.12 12.03
N CYS A 23 35.21 -20.25 10.69
CA CYS A 23 35.72 -19.17 9.86
C CYS A 23 34.64 -18.17 9.41
N LEU A 24 33.37 -18.51 9.62
CA LEU A 24 32.20 -17.71 9.22
C LEU A 24 32.16 -17.42 7.71
N ASP A 25 32.69 -18.36 6.92
CA ASP A 25 32.77 -18.28 5.46
C ASP A 25 32.22 -19.58 4.86
N VAL A 26 31.84 -19.57 3.58
CA VAL A 26 31.31 -20.72 2.87
C VAL A 26 32.35 -21.84 2.87
N PHE A 27 31.92 -23.08 3.18
CA PHE A 27 32.82 -24.20 3.42
C PHE A 27 33.92 -24.36 2.36
N THR A 28 35.15 -24.51 2.82
CA THR A 28 36.32 -24.90 2.02
C THR A 28 36.82 -26.23 2.60
N ASP A 29 36.82 -27.27 1.78
CA ASP A 29 37.08 -28.66 2.22
C ASP A 29 36.26 -29.07 3.45
N PRO A 30 34.91 -29.08 3.35
CA PRO A 30 34.06 -29.41 4.48
C PRO A 30 34.26 -30.85 4.96
N VAL A 31 34.30 -31.03 6.28
CA VAL A 31 34.35 -32.31 6.96
C VAL A 31 33.19 -32.43 7.96
N SER A 32 32.64 -33.63 8.09
CA SER A 32 31.51 -33.91 8.99
C SER A 32 32.03 -34.60 10.25
N THR A 33 31.79 -34.02 11.43
CA THR A 33 32.09 -34.65 12.71
C THR A 33 31.14 -35.83 13.01
N PRO A 34 31.48 -36.77 13.91
CA PRO A 34 30.57 -37.87 14.28
C PRO A 34 29.23 -37.43 14.89
N CYS A 35 29.14 -36.17 15.32
CA CYS A 35 27.90 -35.57 15.80
C CYS A 35 27.06 -34.91 14.69
N GLY A 36 27.45 -35.06 13.41
CA GLY A 36 26.73 -34.58 12.23
C GLY A 36 26.99 -33.13 11.84
N HIS A 37 27.79 -32.38 12.60
CA HIS A 37 28.10 -30.98 12.30
C HIS A 37 29.28 -30.86 11.33
N ASN A 38 29.17 -29.91 10.40
CA ASN A 38 30.13 -29.66 9.33
C ASN A 38 31.02 -28.46 9.61
N PHE A 39 32.31 -28.57 9.28
CA PHE A 39 33.33 -27.52 9.45
C PHE A 39 34.34 -27.59 8.30
N CYS A 40 35.03 -26.49 7.98
CA CYS A 40 36.22 -26.58 7.11
C CYS A 40 37.29 -27.43 7.79
N GLN A 41 37.97 -28.31 7.06
CA GLN A 41 38.98 -29.22 7.63
C GLN A 41 40.05 -28.50 8.46
N ALA A 42 40.58 -27.39 7.92
CA ALA A 42 41.57 -26.57 8.61
C ALA A 42 41.01 -25.93 9.89
N CYS A 43 39.74 -25.53 9.89
CA CYS A 43 39.10 -24.85 11.01
C CYS A 43 38.87 -25.77 12.20
N ILE A 44 38.28 -26.95 11.98
CA ILE A 44 38.10 -27.93 13.06
C ILE A 44 39.45 -28.50 13.51
N GLY A 45 40.40 -28.63 12.58
CA GLY A 45 41.77 -29.03 12.88
C GLY A 45 42.49 -28.06 13.82
N GLY A 46 42.38 -26.75 13.58
CA GLY A 46 42.93 -25.69 14.44
C GLY A 46 42.21 -25.58 15.79
N TYR A 47 40.88 -25.76 15.81
CA TYR A 47 40.11 -25.78 17.05
C TYR A 47 40.54 -26.95 17.98
N TRP A 48 40.76 -28.15 17.43
CA TRP A 48 41.28 -29.27 18.22
C TRP A 48 42.77 -29.15 18.57
N ALA A 49 43.57 -28.42 17.79
CA ALA A 49 44.98 -28.19 18.14
C ALA A 49 45.16 -27.21 19.32
N SER A 50 44.15 -26.37 19.60
CA SER A 50 44.18 -25.38 20.68
C SER A 50 43.51 -25.84 21.98
N SER A 51 42.93 -27.05 22.01
CA SER A 51 42.21 -27.61 23.15
C SER A 51 42.72 -29.00 23.51
N ARG A 52 42.82 -29.31 24.81
CA ARG A 52 43.18 -30.66 25.30
C ARG A 52 42.04 -31.68 25.16
N VAL A 53 40.81 -31.19 24.95
CA VAL A 53 39.61 -32.02 24.81
C VAL A 53 39.07 -31.86 23.38
N CYS A 54 38.93 -32.96 22.67
CA CYS A 54 38.31 -32.99 21.35
C CYS A 54 36.79 -32.87 21.51
N SER A 55 36.23 -31.69 21.20
CA SER A 55 34.79 -31.46 21.28
C SER A 55 34.27 -30.79 20.01
N CYS A 56 32.98 -30.95 19.73
CA CYS A 56 32.31 -30.21 18.67
C CYS A 56 32.10 -28.74 19.08
N PRO A 57 32.55 -27.76 18.28
CA PRO A 57 32.34 -26.34 18.56
C PRO A 57 30.86 -25.94 18.68
N LEU A 58 29.96 -26.60 17.93
CA LEU A 58 28.53 -26.28 17.86
C LEU A 58 27.73 -26.90 19.00
N CYS A 59 27.70 -28.24 19.09
CA CYS A 59 26.87 -28.94 20.08
C CYS A 59 27.60 -29.34 21.36
N LYS A 60 28.90 -29.02 21.47
CA LYS A 60 29.76 -29.31 22.64
C LYS A 60 29.92 -30.80 22.99
N ARG A 61 29.46 -31.73 22.14
CA ARG A 61 29.70 -33.16 22.30
C ARG A 61 31.21 -33.44 22.32
N GLN A 62 31.67 -34.09 23.38
CA GLN A 62 33.07 -34.52 23.52
C GLN A 62 33.27 -35.86 22.79
N PHE A 63 34.47 -36.03 22.24
CA PHE A 63 34.92 -37.26 21.59
C PHE A 63 36.08 -37.83 22.41
N ASP A 64 35.99 -39.11 22.75
CA ASP A 64 36.99 -39.79 23.60
C ASP A 64 38.37 -39.83 22.94
N GLU A 65 38.40 -39.93 21.60
CA GLU A 65 39.61 -39.84 20.78
C GLU A 65 39.37 -38.90 19.59
N ARG A 66 40.46 -38.36 19.01
CA ARG A 66 40.39 -37.44 17.87
C ARG A 66 39.85 -38.15 16.63
N PRO A 67 38.65 -37.82 16.14
CA PRO A 67 38.07 -38.51 14.99
C PRO A 67 38.87 -38.23 13.71
N LEU A 68 39.13 -39.26 12.91
CA LEU A 68 39.63 -39.11 11.55
C LEU A 68 38.50 -38.61 10.66
N LEU A 69 38.62 -37.38 10.17
CA LEU A 69 37.62 -36.76 9.32
C LEU A 69 38.09 -36.72 7.87
N ASN A 70 37.21 -37.17 6.96
CA ASN A 70 37.42 -37.08 5.52
C ASN A 70 36.59 -35.96 4.93
N ILE A 71 37.12 -35.31 3.88
CA ILE A 71 36.39 -34.26 3.16
C ILE A 71 35.14 -34.86 2.54
N ASN A 72 33.99 -34.26 2.85
CA ASN A 72 32.73 -34.60 2.24
C ASN A 72 32.67 -34.01 0.84
N ARG A 73 33.07 -34.80 -0.16
CA ARG A 73 33.17 -34.37 -1.57
C ARG A 73 31.86 -33.83 -2.15
N VAL A 74 30.72 -34.39 -1.73
CA VAL A 74 29.40 -33.93 -2.19
C VAL A 74 29.12 -32.53 -1.61
N PHE A 75 29.41 -32.34 -0.33
CA PHE A 75 29.21 -31.05 0.32
C PHE A 75 30.19 -29.98 -0.17
N ALA A 76 31.43 -30.37 -0.49
CA ALA A 76 32.41 -29.50 -1.16
C ALA A 76 31.90 -29.03 -2.53
N LEU A 77 31.36 -29.94 -3.36
CA LEU A 77 30.80 -29.60 -4.66
C LEU A 77 29.62 -28.62 -4.56
N ILE A 78 28.75 -28.79 -3.56
CA ILE A 78 27.61 -27.89 -3.32
C ILE A 78 28.11 -26.50 -2.90
N ALA A 79 29.04 -26.44 -1.95
CA ALA A 79 29.65 -25.18 -1.50
C ALA A 79 30.38 -24.45 -2.65
N ASP A 80 31.08 -25.18 -3.52
CA ASP A 80 31.76 -24.61 -4.67
C ASP A 80 30.77 -24.10 -5.72
N LYS A 81 29.72 -24.85 -6.07
CA LYS A 81 28.68 -24.36 -6.98
C LYS A 81 28.01 -23.08 -6.46
N TYR A 82 27.77 -23.02 -5.15
CA TYR A 82 27.24 -21.83 -4.50
C TYR A 82 28.22 -20.64 -4.61
N LYS A 83 29.51 -20.86 -4.34
CA LYS A 83 30.57 -19.84 -4.51
C LYS A 83 30.65 -19.32 -5.95
N HIS A 84 30.62 -20.21 -6.94
CA HIS A 84 30.68 -19.83 -8.35
C HIS A 84 29.48 -19.02 -8.82
N SER A 85 28.27 -19.37 -8.34
CA SER A 85 27.04 -18.67 -8.72
C SER A 85 26.92 -17.27 -8.12
N ARG A 86 27.53 -17.01 -6.94
CA ARG A 86 27.42 -15.73 -6.23
C ARG A 86 28.65 -14.83 -6.35
N TYR A 87 29.84 -15.42 -6.41
CA TYR A 87 31.11 -14.69 -6.33
C TYR A 87 31.98 -14.81 -7.60
N GLY A 88 31.55 -15.60 -8.61
CA GLY A 88 32.33 -15.85 -9.83
C GLY A 88 33.57 -16.72 -9.61
N THR A 89 34.13 -17.25 -10.69
CA THR A 89 35.26 -18.20 -10.66
C THR A 89 36.52 -17.59 -10.01
N PRO A 90 37.19 -18.26 -9.06
CA PRO A 90 38.53 -17.87 -8.64
C PRO A 90 39.53 -18.19 -9.77
N LEU A 91 40.29 -17.19 -10.22
CA LEU A 91 41.42 -17.40 -11.14
C LEU A 91 42.43 -18.35 -10.51
N GLN A 92 42.54 -19.56 -11.07
CA GLN A 92 43.60 -20.49 -10.74
C GLN A 92 44.83 -20.27 -11.63
N LYS A 93 46.00 -20.31 -11.00
CA LYS A 93 47.35 -20.31 -11.56
C LYS A 93 47.46 -21.10 -12.88
N GLY A 94 48.06 -20.46 -13.90
CA GLY A 94 48.54 -21.09 -15.13
C GLY A 94 49.74 -20.31 -15.69
N LEU A 95 50.82 -21.05 -16.00
CA LEU A 95 52.12 -20.65 -16.55
C LEU A 95 52.02 -20.33 -18.09
N PRO A 96 53.12 -20.03 -18.82
CA PRO A 96 53.18 -18.92 -19.78
C PRO A 96 53.25 -19.35 -21.25
N THR A 97 52.82 -18.49 -22.16
CA THR A 97 53.22 -18.41 -23.58
C THR A 97 52.57 -17.16 -24.18
N ALA A 98 53.04 -16.50 -25.22
CA ALA A 98 54.34 -16.27 -25.87
C ALA A 98 54.01 -15.34 -27.06
N ALA A 99 54.97 -14.49 -27.45
CA ALA A 99 55.03 -13.70 -28.69
C ALA A 99 53.95 -12.61 -28.84
N GLY A 100 54.24 -11.38 -29.26
CA GLY A 100 55.38 -10.64 -29.81
C GLY A 100 54.82 -9.23 -30.08
N GLY A 101 55.53 -8.12 -30.25
CA GLY A 101 56.91 -7.83 -30.61
C GLY A 101 56.82 -6.46 -31.32
N HIS A 102 57.81 -5.59 -31.07
CA HIS A 102 58.12 -4.37 -31.83
C HIS A 102 57.07 -3.23 -31.75
N GLU A 103 57.41 -1.95 -31.61
CA GLU A 103 58.58 -1.23 -32.10
C GLU A 103 58.75 0.10 -31.34
N GLU A 104 60.01 0.46 -31.12
CA GLU A 104 60.49 1.69 -30.49
C GLU A 104 61.18 2.53 -31.58
N GLN A 105 60.92 3.84 -31.62
CA GLN A 105 61.74 4.91 -32.22
C GLN A 105 61.01 6.24 -31.98
N ALA A 106 61.62 7.38 -31.65
CA ALA A 106 62.99 7.81 -31.47
C ALA A 106 62.89 9.05 -30.55
N GLY A 107 63.82 9.31 -29.62
CA GLY A 107 65.06 10.01 -29.93
C GLY A 107 64.98 11.48 -29.51
N THR A 108 65.77 11.89 -28.51
CA THR A 108 66.78 12.97 -28.60
C THR A 108 67.38 13.28 -27.23
N CYS A 109 68.71 13.36 -27.21
CA CYS A 109 69.53 13.81 -26.10
C CYS A 109 69.59 15.34 -26.04
N ALA A 110 69.69 15.95 -24.85
CA ALA A 110 70.37 17.24 -24.66
C ALA A 110 70.47 17.68 -23.18
N TYR A 111 71.69 17.59 -22.63
CA TYR A 111 72.39 18.53 -21.72
C TYR A 111 71.58 19.49 -20.81
N ALA A 112 71.86 19.50 -19.50
CA ALA A 112 72.15 20.74 -18.76
C ALA A 112 72.79 20.48 -17.38
N ALA A 113 73.80 21.31 -17.12
CA ALA A 113 74.72 21.38 -16.00
C ALA A 113 74.12 21.47 -14.58
N THR A 114 74.96 20.99 -13.66
CA THR A 114 74.99 21.14 -12.20
C THR A 114 74.93 22.59 -11.70
N ASN A 115 74.06 22.87 -10.71
CA ASN A 115 74.16 24.05 -9.84
C ASN A 115 73.92 23.65 -8.35
N PRO A 116 74.80 23.95 -7.38
CA PRO A 116 74.73 23.36 -6.03
C PRO A 116 73.77 24.03 -5.02
N PHE A 117 72.92 24.98 -5.43
CA PHE A 117 72.06 25.76 -4.52
C PHE A 117 70.59 25.90 -4.94
N ALA A 118 70.05 24.96 -5.72
CA ALA A 118 68.61 24.91 -6.05
C ALA A 118 67.79 24.17 -4.96
N PRO A 119 66.57 24.62 -4.62
CA PRO A 119 65.65 23.85 -3.76
C PRO A 119 65.29 22.51 -4.42
N PRO A 120 65.02 21.43 -3.66
CA PRO A 120 64.76 20.12 -4.23
C PRO A 120 63.48 20.16 -5.08
N ASP A 121 63.65 19.90 -6.38
CA ASP A 121 62.58 19.75 -7.34
C ASP A 121 61.69 18.55 -6.90
N PRO A 122 60.35 18.69 -6.78
CA PRO A 122 59.45 17.59 -6.43
C PRO A 122 59.47 16.43 -7.43
N GLY A 123 60.08 16.62 -8.61
CA GLY A 123 60.34 15.60 -9.63
C GLY A 123 61.75 15.02 -9.62
N ALA A 124 62.61 15.38 -8.66
CA ALA A 124 63.96 14.84 -8.58
C ALA A 124 63.93 13.32 -8.32
N LEU A 125 64.24 12.55 -9.37
CA LEU A 125 64.40 11.10 -9.30
C LEU A 125 65.32 10.73 -8.13
N VAL A 126 64.81 9.91 -7.21
CA VAL A 126 65.59 9.40 -6.08
C VAL A 126 66.77 8.62 -6.67
N ASN A 127 68.00 8.98 -6.29
CA ASN A 127 69.20 8.36 -6.84
C ASN A 127 69.62 7.12 -6.04
N CYS A 128 70.31 6.18 -6.68
CA CYS A 128 70.82 4.99 -6.02
C CYS A 128 71.94 5.33 -5.03
N ASP A 129 71.87 4.75 -3.83
CA ASP A 129 72.80 5.00 -2.73
C ASP A 129 74.09 4.17 -2.81
N ILE A 130 74.09 3.10 -3.61
CA ILE A 130 75.21 2.14 -3.69
C ILE A 130 76.16 2.43 -4.86
N CYS A 131 75.72 3.17 -5.88
CA CYS A 131 76.59 3.52 -7.01
C CYS A 131 77.83 4.29 -6.57
N THR A 132 79.01 3.79 -6.93
CA THR A 132 80.27 4.52 -6.81
C THR A 132 80.51 5.32 -8.09
N GLY A 133 80.59 6.65 -7.98
CA GLY A 133 80.72 7.57 -9.12
C GLY A 133 79.39 8.26 -9.49
N VAL A 134 79.05 8.32 -10.79
CA VAL A 134 77.79 8.93 -11.25
C VAL A 134 76.61 8.08 -10.77
N LYS A 135 75.79 8.65 -9.88
CA LYS A 135 74.63 7.95 -9.32
C LYS A 135 73.54 7.78 -10.38
N ARG A 136 73.07 6.55 -10.57
CA ARG A 136 71.92 6.23 -11.44
C ARG A 136 70.61 6.43 -10.68
N ALA A 137 69.52 6.67 -11.40
CA ALA A 137 68.19 6.74 -10.80
C ALA A 137 67.84 5.41 -10.10
N ALA A 138 67.25 5.50 -8.91
CA ALA A 138 66.76 4.35 -8.18
C ALA A 138 65.40 3.90 -8.77
N VAL A 139 65.23 2.59 -8.87
CA VAL A 139 64.00 1.93 -9.33
C VAL A 139 63.21 1.34 -8.16
N SER A 140 63.88 1.08 -7.04
CA SER A 140 63.21 0.62 -5.84
C SER A 140 63.97 1.01 -4.58
N SER A 141 63.24 1.18 -3.48
CA SER A 141 63.81 1.43 -2.16
C SER A 141 63.44 0.29 -1.20
N CYS A 142 64.43 -0.19 -0.46
CA CYS A 142 64.24 -1.22 0.55
C CYS A 142 64.00 -0.58 1.92
N LEU A 143 62.89 -0.93 2.57
CA LEU A 143 62.61 -0.45 3.92
C LEU A 143 63.58 -0.99 4.98
N VAL A 144 64.07 -2.21 4.80
CA VAL A 144 64.96 -2.87 5.78
C VAL A 144 66.39 -2.33 5.67
N CYS A 145 66.88 -2.08 4.46
CA CYS A 145 68.20 -1.48 4.25
C CYS A 145 68.18 0.05 4.31
N THR A 146 67.00 0.67 4.35
CA THR A 146 66.81 2.13 4.32
C THR A 146 67.59 2.81 3.20
N ALA A 147 67.66 2.17 2.03
CA ALA A 147 68.46 2.61 0.88
C ALA A 147 67.69 2.45 -0.43
N ALA A 148 68.02 3.29 -1.39
CA ALA A 148 67.49 3.29 -2.75
C ALA A 148 68.46 2.64 -3.73
N TYR A 149 67.93 1.81 -4.63
CA TYR A 149 68.70 0.94 -5.52
C TYR A 149 68.33 1.21 -6.98
N CYS A 150 69.34 1.34 -7.85
CA CYS A 150 69.14 1.28 -9.30
C CYS A 150 68.96 -0.18 -9.73
N ASP A 151 68.59 -0.40 -11.01
CA ASP A 151 68.32 -1.73 -11.56
C ASP A 151 69.42 -2.76 -11.30
N GLU A 152 70.69 -2.33 -11.31
CA GLU A 152 71.84 -3.22 -11.07
C GLU A 152 71.98 -3.57 -9.58
N HIS A 153 71.89 -2.58 -8.69
CA HIS A 153 72.10 -2.78 -7.26
C HIS A 153 70.88 -3.36 -6.53
N VAL A 154 69.70 -3.39 -7.15
CA VAL A 154 68.52 -4.06 -6.59
C VAL A 154 68.54 -5.57 -6.85
N GLN A 155 69.31 -6.06 -7.82
CA GLN A 155 69.35 -7.49 -8.19
C GLN A 155 69.65 -8.43 -7.01
N PRO A 156 70.55 -8.13 -6.07
CA PRO A 156 70.75 -8.98 -4.89
C PRO A 156 69.48 -9.15 -4.07
N HIS A 157 68.63 -8.11 -3.94
CA HIS A 157 67.35 -8.18 -3.23
C HIS A 157 66.33 -9.07 -3.94
N LEU A 158 66.41 -9.19 -5.26
CA LEU A 158 65.47 -9.99 -6.06
C LEU A 158 65.94 -11.45 -6.25
N THR A 159 67.25 -11.69 -6.25
CA THR A 159 67.84 -12.98 -6.66
C THR A 159 68.38 -13.81 -5.50
N SER A 160 68.78 -13.19 -4.38
CA SER A 160 69.35 -13.91 -3.25
C SER A 160 68.30 -14.26 -2.21
N ALA A 161 68.28 -15.52 -1.77
CA ALA A 161 67.41 -16.00 -0.69
C ALA A 161 67.63 -15.25 0.63
N PHE A 162 68.82 -14.66 0.84
CA PHE A 162 69.14 -13.88 2.03
C PHE A 162 68.25 -12.63 2.17
N TYR A 163 67.89 -12.02 1.05
CA TYR A 163 67.11 -10.78 1.03
C TYR A 163 65.61 -11.02 0.80
N ALA A 164 65.13 -12.27 0.83
CA ALA A 164 63.73 -12.60 0.58
C ALA A 164 62.75 -11.94 1.58
N SER A 165 63.22 -11.53 2.75
CA SER A 165 62.44 -10.81 3.77
C SER A 165 62.42 -9.29 3.58
N HIS A 166 63.18 -8.74 2.63
CA HIS A 166 63.32 -7.31 2.40
C HIS A 166 62.22 -6.82 1.45
N SER A 167 61.28 -6.01 1.96
CA SER A 167 60.21 -5.42 1.15
C SER A 167 60.70 -4.20 0.37
N LEU A 168 60.55 -4.27 -0.95
CA LEU A 168 60.88 -3.25 -1.92
C LEU A 168 59.65 -2.40 -2.26
N LEU A 169 59.79 -1.08 -2.26
CA LEU A 169 58.72 -0.11 -2.53
C LEU A 169 59.17 0.90 -3.59
N ASP A 170 58.21 1.65 -4.13
CA ASP A 170 58.51 2.79 -5.00
C ASP A 170 59.44 3.80 -4.28
N PRO A 171 60.53 4.24 -4.91
CA PRO A 171 61.51 5.14 -4.28
C PRO A 171 60.94 6.46 -3.76
N GLN A 172 59.88 7.00 -4.37
CA GLN A 172 59.27 8.26 -3.94
C GLN A 172 58.29 8.06 -2.76
N GLU A 173 57.66 6.88 -2.67
CA GLU A 173 56.67 6.55 -1.62
C GLU A 173 57.26 5.83 -0.40
N ALA A 174 58.45 5.26 -0.53
CA ALA A 174 59.04 4.38 0.48
C ALA A 174 59.33 5.08 1.82
N LEU A 175 59.70 6.37 1.81
CA LEU A 175 60.09 7.11 3.03
C LEU A 175 59.17 8.30 3.37
N ARG A 176 58.29 8.72 2.44
CA ARG A 176 57.45 9.91 2.61
C ARG A 176 56.42 9.69 3.73
N GLY A 177 56.53 10.47 4.80
CA GLY A 177 55.65 10.37 5.98
C GLY A 177 55.85 9.11 6.84
N ARG A 178 56.91 8.33 6.59
CA ARG A 178 57.21 7.08 7.32
C ARG A 178 58.40 7.19 8.27
N THR A 179 59.04 8.37 8.32
CA THR A 179 60.17 8.68 9.20
C THR A 179 59.76 9.68 10.28
N CYS A 180 60.29 9.49 11.48
CA CYS A 180 60.11 10.40 12.60
C CYS A 180 60.77 11.74 12.28
N VAL A 181 60.04 12.83 12.55
CA VAL A 181 60.52 14.19 12.27
C VAL A 181 61.74 14.54 13.14
N GLU A 182 61.75 14.10 14.39
CA GLU A 182 62.81 14.38 15.37
C GLU A 182 64.02 13.45 15.19
N HIS A 183 63.77 12.14 15.16
CA HIS A 183 64.84 11.14 15.23
C HIS A 183 65.28 10.61 13.85
N LYS A 184 64.58 10.98 12.78
CA LYS A 184 64.84 10.51 11.39
C LYS A 184 64.83 8.98 11.21
N HIS A 185 64.29 8.24 12.19
CA HIS A 185 64.11 6.79 12.14
C HIS A 185 62.70 6.39 11.69
N LEU A 186 62.54 5.17 11.17
CA LEU A 186 61.24 4.64 10.71
C LEU A 186 60.19 4.58 11.83
N LEU A 187 58.95 4.90 11.47
CA LEU A 187 57.78 4.85 12.35
C LEU A 187 57.24 3.40 12.42
N GLU A 188 57.90 2.55 13.19
CA GLU A 188 57.58 1.13 13.29
C GLU A 188 56.60 0.80 14.45
N VAL A 189 56.38 1.76 15.34
CA VAL A 189 55.55 1.61 16.55
C VAL A 189 54.32 2.51 16.46
N TYR A 190 53.15 2.00 16.86
CA TYR A 190 51.94 2.78 17.04
C TYR A 190 51.66 3.00 18.52
N CYS A 191 51.52 4.25 18.93
CA CYS A 191 51.11 4.61 20.27
C CYS A 191 49.59 4.70 20.33
N ARG A 192 48.93 3.79 21.06
CA ARG A 192 47.46 3.79 21.21
C ARG A 192 46.96 4.97 22.01
N THR A 193 47.73 5.39 23.01
CA THR A 193 47.38 6.55 23.86
C THR A 193 47.35 7.85 23.05
N CYS A 194 48.35 8.07 22.19
CA CYS A 194 48.46 9.28 21.35
C CYS A 194 47.82 9.13 19.97
N GLN A 195 47.38 7.92 19.60
CA GLN A 195 46.83 7.55 18.30
C GLN A 195 47.73 7.89 17.09
N SER A 196 49.04 7.81 17.26
CA SER A 196 50.03 8.19 16.24
C SER A 196 51.11 7.13 16.05
N CYS A 197 51.69 7.09 14.85
CA CYS A 197 52.88 6.29 14.56
C CYS A 197 54.14 7.02 15.07
N VAL A 198 55.01 6.31 15.78
CA VAL A 198 56.23 6.81 16.43
C VAL A 198 57.41 5.86 16.13
N CYS A 199 58.65 6.36 16.21
CA CYS A 199 59.85 5.51 16.05
C CYS A 199 60.28 4.89 17.40
N GLY A 200 61.16 3.90 17.37
CA GLY A 200 61.64 3.21 18.59
C GLY A 200 62.28 4.14 19.64
N ILE A 201 62.96 5.22 19.21
CA ILE A 201 63.57 6.20 20.12
C ILE A 201 62.50 7.00 20.89
N CYS A 202 61.39 7.39 20.23
CA CYS A 202 60.27 8.08 20.90
C CYS A 202 59.65 7.24 22.02
N VAL A 203 59.67 5.90 21.89
CA VAL A 203 59.16 4.97 22.91
C VAL A 203 60.02 5.02 24.17
N LEU A 204 61.34 5.22 24.04
CA LEU A 204 62.25 5.27 25.19
C LEU A 204 62.19 6.61 25.95
N GLY A 205 61.73 7.67 25.29
CA GLY A 205 61.54 9.00 25.87
C GLY A 205 60.07 9.30 26.17
N GLU A 206 59.47 10.17 25.36
CA GLU A 206 58.13 10.75 25.56
C GLU A 206 56.99 9.73 25.64
N HIS A 207 57.13 8.53 25.04
CA HIS A 207 56.08 7.51 25.04
C HIS A 207 56.37 6.34 25.98
N ARG A 208 57.29 6.48 26.95
CA ARG A 208 57.74 5.40 27.84
C ARG A 208 56.64 4.79 28.69
N THR A 209 55.65 5.58 29.09
CA THR A 209 54.50 5.14 29.90
C THR A 209 53.25 4.88 29.07
N HIS A 210 53.29 5.10 27.75
CA HIS A 210 52.15 4.94 26.87
C HIS A 210 51.99 3.50 26.40
N GLN A 211 50.74 3.13 26.06
CA GLN A 211 50.49 1.83 25.47
C GLN A 211 50.94 1.84 24.00
N THR A 212 52.02 1.15 23.70
CA THR A 212 52.59 1.05 22.36
C THR A 212 52.53 -0.38 21.83
N VAL A 213 52.27 -0.52 20.53
CA VAL A 213 52.29 -1.80 19.80
C VAL A 213 52.99 -1.59 18.46
N SER A 214 53.37 -2.65 17.74
CA SER A 214 53.89 -2.45 16.38
C SER A 214 52.80 -1.91 15.44
N VAL A 215 53.20 -1.13 14.44
CA VAL A 215 52.27 -0.62 13.42
C VAL A 215 51.54 -1.76 12.71
N GLN A 216 52.21 -2.89 12.49
CA GLN A 216 51.63 -4.09 11.88
C GLN A 216 50.50 -4.67 12.74
N THR A 217 50.71 -4.79 14.05
CA THR A 217 49.70 -5.31 14.99
C THR A 217 48.50 -4.37 15.08
N GLU A 218 48.71 -3.06 15.18
CA GLU A 218 47.59 -2.11 15.23
C GLU A 218 46.82 -2.06 13.91
N ARG A 219 47.51 -2.12 12.76
CA ARG A 219 46.88 -2.18 11.44
C ARG A 219 45.95 -3.39 11.34
N LEU A 220 46.41 -4.58 11.74
CA LEU A 220 45.58 -5.79 11.74
C LEU A 220 44.36 -5.64 12.66
N HIS A 221 44.51 -4.98 13.82
CA HIS A 221 43.40 -4.71 14.72
C HIS A 221 42.37 -3.76 14.09
N LYS A 222 42.80 -2.60 13.58
CA LYS A 222 41.92 -1.61 12.93
C LYS A 222 41.31 -2.15 11.64
N GLN A 223 42.01 -3.01 10.89
CA GLN A 223 41.48 -3.68 9.72
C GLN A 223 40.29 -4.57 10.07
N LYS A 224 40.35 -5.33 11.18
CA LYS A 224 39.21 -6.12 11.67
C LYS A 224 38.02 -5.24 12.07
N LEU A 225 38.27 -4.07 12.68
CA LEU A 225 37.22 -3.11 13.02
C LEU A 225 36.54 -2.55 11.77
N LEU A 226 37.32 -2.23 10.73
CA LEU A 226 36.79 -1.80 9.44
C LEU A 226 35.91 -2.88 8.82
N SER A 227 36.38 -4.13 8.74
CA SER A 227 35.58 -5.24 8.19
C SER A 227 34.27 -5.45 8.96
N ARG A 228 34.26 -5.28 10.29
CA ARG A 228 33.03 -5.36 11.09
C ARG A 228 32.07 -4.21 10.78
N SER A 229 32.58 -2.99 10.67
CA SER A 229 31.78 -1.81 10.34
C SER A 229 31.23 -1.88 8.92
N GLU A 230 32.01 -2.40 7.97
CA GLU A 230 31.60 -2.63 6.59
C GLU A 230 30.42 -3.61 6.53
N LEU A 231 30.53 -4.75 7.21
CA LEU A 231 29.45 -5.73 7.31
C LEU A 231 28.17 -5.14 7.91
N GLU A 232 28.30 -4.32 8.97
CA GLU A 232 27.15 -3.63 9.58
C GLU A 232 26.46 -2.69 8.57
N ILE A 233 27.24 -1.92 7.80
CA ILE A 233 26.70 -1.02 6.79
C ILE A 233 26.01 -1.79 5.66
N VAL A 234 26.63 -2.87 5.17
CA VAL A 234 26.05 -3.72 4.12
C VAL A 234 24.71 -4.32 4.57
N ASN A 235 24.63 -4.87 5.78
CA ASN A 235 23.38 -5.40 6.34
C ASN A 235 22.29 -4.33 6.46
N ARG A 236 22.67 -3.10 6.84
CA ARG A 236 21.72 -1.97 6.92
C ARG A 236 21.23 -1.55 5.53
N ILE A 237 22.09 -1.55 4.52
CA ILE A 237 21.72 -1.27 3.13
C ILE A 237 20.73 -2.32 2.64
N GLU A 238 21.01 -3.60 2.86
CA GLU A 238 20.13 -4.70 2.46
C GLU A 238 18.75 -4.61 3.15
N GLY A 239 18.73 -4.38 4.47
CA GLY A 239 17.49 -4.19 5.21
C GLY A 239 16.67 -2.99 4.73
N LYS A 240 17.33 -1.88 4.36
CA LYS A 240 16.65 -0.73 3.75
C LYS A 240 16.12 -1.03 2.35
N ASN A 241 16.86 -1.78 1.54
CA ASN A 241 16.42 -2.19 0.20
C ASN A 241 15.17 -3.07 0.28
N LEU A 242 15.13 -4.06 1.17
CA LEU A 242 13.95 -4.91 1.39
C LEU A 242 12.73 -4.08 1.80
N ARG A 243 12.90 -3.16 2.75
CA ARG A 243 11.80 -2.28 3.18
C ARG A 243 11.32 -1.34 2.07
N LEU A 244 12.24 -0.82 1.27
CA LEU A 244 11.94 0.05 0.13
C LEU A 244 11.19 -0.72 -0.97
N MET A 245 11.58 -1.96 -1.26
CA MET A 245 10.85 -2.83 -2.18
C MET A 245 9.43 -3.12 -1.66
N GLY A 246 9.28 -3.43 -0.37
CA GLY A 246 7.96 -3.63 0.25
C GLY A 246 7.06 -2.40 0.14
N LEU A 247 7.58 -1.21 0.43
CA LEU A 247 6.83 0.05 0.31
C LEU A 247 6.46 0.36 -1.14
N LYS A 248 7.37 0.13 -2.10
CA LYS A 248 7.07 0.30 -3.53
C LYS A 248 5.94 -0.64 -3.98
N GLN A 249 5.96 -1.89 -3.54
CA GLN A 249 4.89 -2.85 -3.83
C GLN A 249 3.55 -2.41 -3.23
N GLN A 250 3.54 -1.96 -1.97
CA GLN A 250 2.32 -1.44 -1.33
C GLN A 250 1.77 -0.22 -2.08
N LEU A 251 2.63 0.70 -2.48
CA LEU A 251 2.22 1.88 -3.26
C LEU A 251 1.64 1.45 -4.61
N HIS A 252 2.27 0.49 -5.30
CA HIS A 252 1.76 -0.04 -6.56
C HIS A 252 0.37 -0.68 -6.42
N VAL A 253 0.15 -1.46 -5.35
CA VAL A 253 -1.17 -2.06 -5.05
C VAL A 253 -2.23 -0.98 -4.82
N VAL A 254 -1.93 0.04 -4.02
CA VAL A 254 -2.85 1.15 -3.77
C VAL A 254 -3.17 1.91 -5.05
N THR A 255 -2.17 2.20 -5.88
CA THR A 255 -2.38 2.86 -7.17
C THR A 255 -3.25 2.04 -8.11
N ASN A 256 -3.00 0.72 -8.22
CA ASN A 256 -3.81 -0.14 -9.07
C ASN A 256 -5.25 -0.25 -8.58
N TYR A 257 -5.45 -0.31 -7.26
CA TYR A 257 -6.77 -0.28 -6.65
C TYR A 257 -7.52 1.02 -6.98
N ALA A 258 -6.90 2.18 -6.75
CA ALA A 258 -7.51 3.47 -7.05
C ALA A 258 -7.87 3.62 -8.53
N ASN A 259 -6.99 3.17 -9.43
CA ASN A 259 -7.25 3.18 -10.87
C ASN A 259 -8.40 2.23 -11.26
N GLY A 260 -8.51 1.07 -10.60
CA GLY A 260 -9.59 0.11 -10.81
C GLY A 260 -10.95 0.68 -10.42
N GLU A 261 -11.05 1.26 -9.22
CA GLU A 261 -12.27 1.92 -8.74
C GLU A 261 -12.66 3.11 -9.63
N GLN A 262 -11.67 3.91 -10.07
CA GLN A 262 -11.91 5.01 -10.99
C GLN A 262 -12.49 4.51 -12.32
N ALA A 263 -11.91 3.46 -12.91
CA ALA A 263 -12.39 2.88 -14.16
C ALA A 263 -13.82 2.32 -14.05
N GLU A 264 -14.15 1.68 -12.93
CA GLU A 264 -15.51 1.16 -12.67
C GLU A 264 -16.54 2.30 -12.58
N VAL A 265 -16.22 3.39 -11.87
CA VAL A 265 -17.09 4.57 -11.79
C VAL A 265 -17.27 5.22 -13.17
N GLU A 266 -16.19 5.40 -13.93
CA GLU A 266 -16.25 5.97 -15.28
C GLU A 266 -17.09 5.12 -16.23
N GLN A 267 -17.01 3.79 -16.13
CA GLN A 267 -17.85 2.88 -16.91
C GLN A 267 -19.34 3.05 -16.56
N LEU A 268 -19.69 3.01 -15.27
CA LEU A 268 -21.08 3.15 -14.83
C LEU A 268 -21.70 4.49 -15.24
N LEU A 269 -20.93 5.58 -15.16
CA LEU A 269 -21.40 6.90 -15.61
C LEU A 269 -21.62 6.95 -17.12
N SER A 270 -20.77 6.27 -17.89
CA SER A 270 -20.90 6.17 -19.35
C SER A 270 -22.18 5.41 -19.75
N GLU A 271 -22.41 4.24 -19.15
CA GLU A 271 -23.63 3.44 -19.38
C GLU A 271 -24.91 4.19 -19.02
N LEU A 272 -24.90 4.96 -17.92
CA LEU A 272 -26.02 5.80 -17.50
C LEU A 272 -26.29 6.94 -18.51
N SER A 273 -25.23 7.57 -19.01
CA SER A 273 -25.34 8.63 -20.02
C SER A 273 -25.96 8.10 -21.31
N GLU A 274 -25.48 6.97 -21.83
CA GLU A 274 -26.03 6.32 -23.02
C GLU A 274 -27.51 5.95 -22.85
N SER A 275 -27.86 5.41 -21.67
CA SER A 275 -29.25 5.08 -21.34
C SER A 275 -30.15 6.31 -21.33
N MET A 276 -29.69 7.43 -20.77
CA MET A 276 -30.43 8.69 -20.72
C MET A 276 -30.65 9.26 -22.13
N GLU A 277 -29.64 9.20 -22.98
CA GLU A 277 -29.70 9.68 -24.35
C GLU A 277 -30.66 8.84 -25.21
N SER A 278 -30.67 7.52 -25.01
CA SER A 278 -31.63 6.60 -25.62
C SER A 278 -33.08 6.89 -25.18
N ILE A 279 -33.32 7.10 -23.88
CA ILE A 279 -34.64 7.48 -23.35
C ILE A 279 -35.11 8.80 -23.98
N ARG A 280 -34.23 9.80 -24.06
CA ARG A 280 -34.53 11.10 -24.70
C ARG A 280 -34.95 10.91 -26.16
N ALA A 281 -34.19 10.16 -26.94
CA ALA A 281 -34.48 9.91 -28.35
C ALA A 281 -35.85 9.21 -28.54
N LEU A 282 -36.13 8.20 -27.71
CA LEU A 282 -37.37 7.43 -27.80
C LEU A 282 -38.62 8.25 -27.40
N LEU A 283 -38.54 9.03 -26.32
CA LEU A 283 -39.66 9.85 -25.86
C LEU A 283 -39.98 10.98 -26.84
N LEU A 284 -38.97 11.74 -27.25
CA LEU A 284 -39.16 12.83 -28.20
C LEU A 284 -39.62 12.31 -29.56
N GLY A 285 -39.06 11.18 -30.02
CA GLY A 285 -39.49 10.52 -31.25
C GLY A 285 -40.96 10.14 -31.21
N ARG A 286 -41.44 9.46 -30.16
CA ARG A 286 -42.86 9.09 -30.03
C ARG A 286 -43.79 10.30 -30.00
N MET A 287 -43.40 11.37 -29.30
CA MET A 287 -44.18 12.60 -29.24
C MET A 287 -44.28 13.26 -30.61
N GLN A 288 -43.16 13.33 -31.33
CA GLN A 288 -43.09 13.85 -32.70
C GLN A 288 -44.03 13.07 -33.62
N THR A 289 -43.93 11.73 -33.64
CA THR A 289 -44.76 10.89 -34.51
C THR A 289 -46.25 11.04 -34.24
N LYS A 290 -46.66 11.09 -32.96
CA LYS A 290 -48.08 11.26 -32.61
C LYS A 290 -48.60 12.64 -33.02
N ARG A 291 -47.80 13.69 -32.80
CA ARG A 291 -48.13 15.05 -33.24
C ARG A 291 -48.27 15.10 -34.77
N ASP A 292 -47.29 14.56 -35.49
CA ASP A 292 -47.27 14.56 -36.95
C ASP A 292 -48.47 13.81 -37.52
N ALA A 293 -48.87 12.69 -36.91
CA ALA A 293 -50.06 11.94 -37.32
C ALA A 293 -51.36 12.74 -37.15
N VAL A 294 -51.53 13.44 -36.02
CA VAL A 294 -52.72 14.28 -35.76
C VAL A 294 -52.73 15.50 -36.70
N VAL A 295 -51.58 16.15 -36.90
CA VAL A 295 -51.45 17.30 -37.82
C VAL A 295 -51.76 16.87 -39.25
N THR A 296 -51.14 15.80 -39.74
CA THR A 296 -51.38 15.28 -41.11
C THR A 296 -52.85 14.91 -41.31
N HIS A 297 -53.49 14.33 -40.30
CA HIS A 297 -54.93 14.03 -40.35
C HIS A 297 -55.79 15.30 -40.43
N GLY A 298 -55.46 16.32 -39.63
CA GLY A 298 -56.14 17.61 -39.63
C GLY A 298 -55.99 18.37 -40.95
N GLU A 299 -54.77 18.45 -41.48
CA GLU A 299 -54.48 19.04 -42.80
C GLU A 299 -55.30 18.34 -43.90
N GLY A 300 -55.39 17.00 -43.84
CA GLY A 300 -56.22 16.24 -44.77
C GLY A 300 -57.72 16.53 -44.66
N LEU A 301 -58.23 16.84 -43.46
CA LEU A 301 -59.62 17.26 -43.27
C LEU A 301 -59.86 18.69 -43.80
N VAL A 302 -58.94 19.61 -43.52
CA VAL A 302 -58.99 20.99 -44.01
C VAL A 302 -59.02 21.02 -45.53
N SER A 303 -58.09 20.34 -46.20
CA SER A 303 -58.05 20.29 -47.67
C SER A 303 -59.33 19.72 -48.29
N ARG A 304 -59.98 18.75 -47.63
CA ARG A 304 -61.27 18.22 -48.10
C ARG A 304 -62.40 19.25 -47.98
N LEU A 305 -62.51 19.90 -46.83
CA LEU A 305 -63.54 20.92 -46.60
C LEU A 305 -63.33 22.15 -47.50
N GLU A 306 -62.09 22.56 -47.74
CA GLU A 306 -61.77 23.64 -48.69
C GLU A 306 -62.20 23.28 -50.13
N ALA A 307 -61.98 22.03 -50.55
CA ALA A 307 -62.41 21.57 -51.87
C ALA A 307 -63.95 21.50 -51.99
N GLU A 308 -64.64 21.01 -50.96
CA GLU A 308 -66.11 20.96 -50.93
C GLU A 308 -66.72 22.36 -50.92
N LEU A 309 -66.17 23.26 -50.10
CA LEU A 309 -66.56 24.67 -50.09
C LEU A 309 -66.34 25.33 -51.46
N GLY A 310 -65.22 25.03 -52.12
CA GLY A 310 -64.94 25.49 -53.48
C GLY A 310 -66.01 25.06 -54.48
N GLN A 311 -66.40 23.78 -54.46
CA GLN A 311 -67.46 23.25 -55.33
C GLN A 311 -68.83 23.91 -55.06
N LEU A 312 -69.16 24.13 -53.79
CA LEU A 312 -70.41 24.80 -53.40
C LEU A 312 -70.43 26.27 -53.85
N VAL A 313 -69.32 26.99 -53.70
CA VAL A 313 -69.18 28.38 -54.15
C VAL A 313 -69.28 28.47 -55.67
N GLU A 314 -68.61 27.59 -56.41
CA GLU A 314 -68.68 27.54 -57.88
C GLU A 314 -70.10 27.20 -58.37
N ARG A 315 -70.75 26.21 -57.75
CA ARG A 315 -72.14 25.84 -58.09
C ARG A 315 -73.10 26.99 -57.82
N ARG A 316 -72.94 27.70 -56.70
CA ARG A 316 -73.75 28.89 -56.39
C ARG A 316 -73.56 29.99 -57.45
N ALA A 317 -72.32 30.25 -57.86
CA ALA A 317 -72.04 31.25 -58.90
C ALA A 317 -72.69 30.87 -60.25
N LEU A 318 -72.66 29.58 -60.63
CA LEU A 318 -73.36 29.08 -61.82
C LEU A 318 -74.88 29.29 -61.71
N MET A 319 -75.47 29.00 -60.54
CA MET A 319 -76.89 29.24 -60.29
C MET A 319 -77.26 30.73 -60.39
N ASP A 320 -76.47 31.62 -59.80
CA ASP A 320 -76.70 33.06 -59.84
C ASP A 320 -76.62 33.63 -61.28
N THR A 321 -75.63 33.20 -62.06
CA THR A 321 -75.48 33.62 -63.47
C THR A 321 -76.62 33.10 -64.34
N GLN A 322 -77.07 31.86 -64.14
CA GLN A 322 -78.19 31.30 -64.88
C GLN A 322 -79.52 31.95 -64.50
N ALA A 323 -79.74 32.25 -63.22
CA ALA A 323 -80.94 32.93 -62.72
C ALA A 323 -81.09 34.38 -63.24
N THR A 324 -79.97 35.06 -63.52
CA THR A 324 -79.94 36.43 -64.05
C THR A 324 -79.85 36.51 -65.58
N SER A 325 -79.70 35.38 -66.26
CA SER A 325 -79.64 35.30 -67.72
C SER A 325 -80.99 35.63 -68.37
N GLN A 326 -80.96 36.39 -69.47
CA GLN A 326 -82.15 36.61 -70.31
C GLN A 326 -82.28 35.62 -71.48
N ASP A 327 -81.32 34.70 -71.66
CA ASP A 327 -81.39 33.64 -72.68
C ASP A 327 -82.17 32.42 -72.14
N HIS A 328 -83.47 32.41 -72.43
CA HIS A 328 -84.41 31.39 -71.96
C HIS A 328 -84.13 29.98 -72.50
N ILE A 329 -83.58 29.86 -73.72
CA ILE A 329 -83.30 28.54 -74.32
C ILE A 329 -82.11 27.90 -73.61
N ARG A 330 -81.02 28.66 -73.43
CA ARG A 330 -79.82 28.19 -72.73
C ARG A 330 -80.09 27.93 -71.24
N PHE A 331 -80.99 28.69 -70.62
CA PHE A 331 -81.46 28.43 -69.26
C PHE A 331 -82.06 27.03 -69.12
N LEU A 332 -83.01 26.65 -69.99
CA LEU A 332 -83.68 25.36 -69.92
C LEU A 332 -82.74 24.20 -70.27
N GLN A 333 -81.81 24.39 -71.22
CA GLN A 333 -80.83 23.36 -71.59
C GLN A 333 -79.87 22.99 -70.45
N ASN A 334 -79.50 23.95 -69.60
CA ASN A 334 -78.53 23.74 -68.53
C ASN A 334 -79.17 23.55 -67.14
N PHE A 335 -80.48 23.73 -67.00
CA PHE A 335 -81.17 23.71 -65.70
C PHE A 335 -80.94 22.41 -64.93
N ASP A 336 -81.09 21.27 -65.60
CA ASP A 336 -80.92 19.96 -64.97
C ASP A 336 -79.47 19.69 -64.54
N GLN A 337 -78.49 20.19 -65.29
CA GLN A 337 -77.07 20.10 -64.91
C GLN A 337 -76.77 20.96 -63.68
N THR A 338 -77.31 22.17 -63.63
CA THR A 338 -77.12 23.10 -62.52
C THR A 338 -77.87 22.68 -61.26
N MET A 339 -78.95 21.91 -61.39
CA MET A 339 -79.72 21.38 -60.25
C MET A 339 -79.33 19.95 -59.85
N ALA A 340 -78.42 19.30 -60.58
CA ALA A 340 -77.97 17.95 -60.26
C ALA A 340 -77.39 17.90 -58.83
N PRO A 341 -77.78 16.92 -58.00
CA PRO A 341 -77.31 16.85 -56.61
C PRO A 341 -75.79 16.69 -56.57
N LEU A 342 -75.14 17.52 -55.74
CA LEU A 342 -73.75 17.28 -55.37
C LEU A 342 -73.71 15.99 -54.54
N ALA A 343 -72.70 15.15 -54.77
CA ALA A 343 -72.56 13.88 -54.06
C ALA A 343 -72.65 14.16 -52.56
N ALA A 344 -73.66 13.58 -51.90
CA ALA A 344 -73.84 13.75 -50.47
C ALA A 344 -72.58 13.22 -49.77
N ALA A 345 -71.76 14.12 -49.25
CA ALA A 345 -70.82 13.75 -48.21
C ALA A 345 -71.70 13.16 -47.10
N SER A 346 -71.61 11.84 -46.94
CA SER A 346 -72.10 11.22 -45.72
C SER A 346 -71.47 12.01 -44.57
N ASP A 347 -72.24 12.29 -43.52
CA ASP A 347 -71.80 13.09 -42.37
C ASP A 347 -71.22 12.15 -41.28
N PRO A 348 -69.91 11.84 -41.29
CA PRO A 348 -69.19 11.40 -40.12
C PRO A 348 -68.43 12.58 -39.49
N GLN A 349 -68.95 13.82 -39.57
CA GLN A 349 -68.25 15.02 -39.12
C GLN A 349 -67.92 14.94 -37.63
N ALA A 350 -68.85 14.40 -36.82
CA ALA A 350 -68.68 14.24 -35.39
C ALA A 350 -67.60 13.19 -34.99
N GLU A 351 -67.42 12.12 -35.77
CA GLU A 351 -66.39 11.11 -35.49
C GLU A 351 -64.99 11.56 -35.95
N ALA A 352 -64.93 12.30 -37.06
CA ALA A 352 -63.68 12.81 -37.64
C ALA A 352 -63.06 13.93 -36.78
N GLU A 353 -63.86 14.82 -36.20
CA GLU A 353 -63.38 15.89 -35.33
C GLU A 353 -62.80 15.36 -33.99
N SER A 354 -63.33 14.25 -33.46
CA SER A 354 -62.82 13.65 -32.21
C SER A 354 -61.36 13.14 -32.32
N LYS A 355 -60.89 12.86 -33.53
CA LYS A 355 -59.51 12.39 -33.81
C LYS A 355 -58.46 13.51 -33.84
N LEU A 356 -58.86 14.77 -33.74
CA LEU A 356 -57.94 15.91 -33.63
C LEU A 356 -57.41 16.16 -32.21
N SER A 357 -57.74 15.31 -31.22
CA SER A 357 -57.21 15.47 -29.87
C SER A 357 -55.76 14.94 -29.75
N LEU A 358 -54.85 15.80 -29.31
CA LEU A 358 -53.47 15.42 -28.99
C LEU A 358 -53.30 15.37 -27.47
N HIS A 359 -53.31 14.17 -26.91
CA HIS A 359 -53.08 13.95 -25.49
C HIS A 359 -51.88 13.03 -25.23
N PHE A 360 -51.02 13.41 -24.29
CA PHE A 360 -49.88 12.62 -23.84
C PHE A 360 -50.00 12.31 -22.35
N ASN A 361 -50.13 11.03 -22.01
CA ASN A 361 -50.02 10.55 -20.64
C ASN A 361 -48.53 10.42 -20.29
N LEU A 362 -47.94 11.49 -19.75
CA LEU A 362 -46.52 11.54 -19.37
C LEU A 362 -46.30 11.58 -17.86
N THR A 363 -47.36 11.43 -17.05
CA THR A 363 -47.29 11.60 -15.60
C THR A 363 -46.28 10.64 -14.98
N ASP A 364 -46.38 9.35 -15.29
CA ASP A 364 -45.49 8.31 -14.76
C ASP A 364 -44.05 8.46 -15.26
N ILE A 365 -43.88 8.93 -16.50
CA ILE A 365 -42.56 9.17 -17.10
C ILE A 365 -41.90 10.38 -16.44
N LYS A 366 -42.66 11.45 -16.22
CA LYS A 366 -42.17 12.65 -15.53
C LYS A 366 -41.80 12.34 -14.09
N SER A 367 -42.61 11.56 -13.37
CA SER A 367 -42.28 11.14 -12.00
C SER A 367 -41.03 10.25 -11.96
N ALA A 368 -40.90 9.29 -12.87
CA ALA A 368 -39.71 8.45 -12.95
C ALA A 368 -38.44 9.28 -13.25
N LEU A 369 -38.52 10.27 -14.14
CA LEU A 369 -37.39 11.15 -14.45
C LEU A 369 -37.03 12.08 -13.28
N THR A 370 -38.01 12.54 -12.49
CA THR A 370 -37.72 13.27 -11.25
C THR A 370 -37.01 12.41 -10.22
N ASP A 371 -37.41 11.13 -10.07
CA ASP A 371 -36.73 10.20 -9.15
C ASP A 371 -35.27 9.95 -9.56
N VAL A 372 -35.01 9.83 -10.86
CA VAL A 372 -33.64 9.69 -11.39
C VAL A 372 -32.83 10.95 -11.14
N ARG A 373 -33.43 12.14 -11.33
CA ARG A 373 -32.78 13.43 -11.02
C ARG A 373 -32.44 13.55 -9.54
N GLU A 374 -33.34 13.20 -8.64
CA GLU A 374 -33.10 13.24 -7.19
C GLU A 374 -31.95 12.31 -6.81
N ARG A 375 -31.93 11.08 -7.34
CA ARG A 375 -30.80 10.14 -7.13
C ARG A 375 -29.47 10.67 -7.69
N MET A 376 -29.48 11.37 -8.83
CA MET A 376 -28.27 12.02 -9.35
C MET A 376 -27.82 13.19 -8.49
N ASP A 377 -28.74 13.96 -7.92
CA ASP A 377 -28.43 15.04 -6.98
C ASP A 377 -27.89 14.49 -5.65
N GLU A 378 -28.39 13.34 -5.19
CA GLU A 378 -27.81 12.56 -4.11
C GLU A 378 -26.36 12.19 -4.44
N ILE A 379 -26.08 11.56 -5.58
CA ILE A 379 -24.70 11.23 -6.02
C ILE A 379 -23.81 12.49 -6.05
N ARG A 380 -24.29 13.58 -6.65
CA ARG A 380 -23.55 14.84 -6.86
C ARG A 380 -23.16 15.54 -5.57
N THR A 381 -24.06 15.55 -4.59
CA THR A 381 -23.81 16.20 -3.29
C THR A 381 -22.97 15.34 -2.36
N GLY A 382 -22.49 14.17 -2.82
CA GLY A 382 -21.88 13.15 -1.97
C GLY A 382 -22.89 12.53 -0.99
N ASN A 383 -24.18 12.77 -1.23
CA ASN A 383 -25.28 12.13 -0.56
C ASN A 383 -25.73 10.86 -1.29
N THR A 384 -24.83 10.19 -2.04
CA THR A 384 -24.85 8.74 -2.32
C THR A 384 -24.73 7.92 -1.04
N ARG A 385 -25.53 8.34 -0.08
CA ARG A 385 -25.83 7.61 1.11
C ARG A 385 -26.81 6.59 0.58
N SER A 386 -26.30 5.36 0.40
CA SER A 386 -27.06 4.20 0.84
C SER A 386 -27.92 4.64 2.01
N ARG A 387 -29.19 4.25 2.06
CA ARG A 387 -30.13 4.55 3.16
C ARG A 387 -29.62 4.29 4.60
N GLY A 388 -28.34 3.93 4.80
CA GLY A 388 -27.60 3.89 6.05
C GLY A 388 -26.28 4.67 6.12
N SER A 389 -26.13 5.91 5.61
CA SER A 389 -25.05 6.79 6.12
C SER A 389 -25.55 8.21 6.39
N LEU A 390 -26.32 8.35 7.46
CA LEU A 390 -26.61 9.65 8.05
C LEU A 390 -25.54 10.00 9.07
N GLY A 391 -24.72 10.99 8.74
CA GLY A 391 -23.94 11.76 9.71
C GLY A 391 -23.37 10.97 10.87
N SER A 392 -22.52 9.97 10.61
CA SER A 392 -21.78 9.30 11.69
C SER A 392 -20.68 10.24 12.17
N LYS A 393 -21.03 11.18 13.05
CA LYS A 393 -20.03 11.79 13.95
C LYS A 393 -19.45 10.65 14.75
N ASP A 394 -18.13 10.52 14.73
CA ASP A 394 -17.38 9.44 15.34
C ASP A 394 -17.82 9.14 16.79
N VAL A 395 -18.75 8.20 16.99
CA VAL A 395 -19.43 7.95 18.28
C VAL A 395 -18.45 7.33 19.27
N THR A 396 -18.25 7.92 20.44
CA THR A 396 -17.34 7.40 21.47
C THR A 396 -18.08 7.02 22.74
N LEU A 397 -17.62 5.99 23.45
CA LEU A 397 -18.25 5.53 24.67
C LEU A 397 -17.90 6.41 25.88
N ASN A 398 -18.89 6.67 26.74
CA ASN A 398 -18.70 7.47 27.95
C ASN A 398 -18.42 6.58 29.18
N PRO A 399 -17.18 6.50 29.69
CA PRO A 399 -16.85 5.64 30.82
C PRO A 399 -17.57 6.04 32.13
N VAL A 400 -18.09 7.26 32.23
CA VAL A 400 -18.80 7.73 33.41
C VAL A 400 -20.20 7.10 33.53
N THR A 401 -20.81 6.72 32.41
CA THR A 401 -22.14 6.07 32.38
C THR A 401 -22.05 4.55 32.51
N ALA A 402 -20.85 3.98 32.31
CA ALA A 402 -20.61 2.55 32.21
C ALA A 402 -20.97 1.77 33.49
N TYR A 403 -21.65 0.64 33.31
CA TYR A 403 -21.80 -0.38 34.35
C TYR A 403 -20.44 -0.80 34.92
N PRO A 404 -20.27 -1.00 36.25
CA PRO A 404 -18.96 -1.11 36.88
C PRO A 404 -18.08 -2.28 36.41
N PHE A 405 -18.61 -3.30 35.76
CA PHE A 405 -17.80 -4.41 35.23
C PHE A 405 -17.53 -4.29 33.73
N LEU A 406 -17.97 -3.21 33.06
CA LEU A 406 -17.67 -3.02 31.64
C LEU A 406 -16.26 -2.45 31.46
N VAL A 407 -15.45 -3.17 30.68
CA VAL A 407 -14.10 -2.77 30.30
C VAL A 407 -14.16 -2.08 28.94
N LEU A 408 -13.67 -0.86 28.88
CA LEU A 408 -13.53 -0.10 27.64
C LEU A 408 -12.11 -0.22 27.07
N SER A 409 -12.03 -0.18 25.75
CA SER A 409 -10.79 0.07 25.00
C SER A 409 -10.31 1.51 25.17
N GLU A 410 -9.02 1.73 24.89
CA GLU A 410 -8.37 3.05 25.01
C GLU A 410 -9.00 4.10 24.06
N ASP A 411 -9.36 3.70 22.85
CA ASP A 411 -10.03 4.52 21.84
C ASP A 411 -11.53 4.79 22.13
N ARG A 412 -12.07 4.15 23.18
CA ARG A 412 -13.48 4.20 23.58
C ARG A 412 -14.46 3.76 22.49
N LYS A 413 -14.05 2.87 21.59
CA LYS A 413 -14.92 2.28 20.56
C LYS A 413 -15.41 0.89 20.94
N GLN A 414 -14.69 0.21 21.81
CA GLN A 414 -14.97 -1.17 22.18
C GLN A 414 -15.36 -1.29 23.65
N VAL A 415 -16.35 -2.16 23.93
CA VAL A 415 -16.78 -2.51 25.28
C VAL A 415 -17.03 -4.01 25.41
N LYS A 416 -16.58 -4.59 26.53
CA LYS A 416 -16.85 -5.98 26.91
C LYS A 416 -17.07 -6.11 28.41
N ARG A 417 -17.64 -7.23 28.86
CA ARG A 417 -17.76 -7.52 30.29
C ARG A 417 -16.45 -8.06 30.84
N GLY A 418 -15.92 -7.41 31.87
CA GLY A 418 -14.80 -7.90 32.66
C GLY A 418 -15.25 -8.60 33.93
N GLU A 419 -14.28 -9.17 34.64
CA GLU A 419 -14.50 -9.86 35.93
C GLU A 419 -14.23 -8.96 37.14
N LYS A 420 -13.46 -7.88 36.92
CA LYS A 420 -13.06 -6.94 37.96
C LYS A 420 -13.86 -5.65 37.86
N LEU A 421 -14.14 -5.06 39.01
CA LEU A 421 -14.73 -3.73 39.12
C LEU A 421 -13.80 -2.69 38.48
N GLN A 422 -14.35 -1.86 37.61
CA GLN A 422 -13.68 -0.76 36.93
C GLN A 422 -13.90 0.54 37.70
N PHE A 423 -12.80 1.20 38.07
CA PHE A 423 -12.79 2.41 38.89
C PHE A 423 -12.92 3.69 38.04
N TYR A 424 -14.06 3.86 37.37
CA TYR A 424 -14.41 5.15 36.76
C TYR A 424 -15.01 6.11 37.80
N ARG A 425 -15.00 7.43 37.56
CA ARG A 425 -15.66 8.42 38.44
C ARG A 425 -17.16 8.13 38.56
N ASN A 426 -17.68 8.05 39.78
CA ASN A 426 -19.09 7.75 40.02
C ASN A 426 -19.97 8.94 39.58
N SER A 427 -21.16 8.65 39.05
CA SER A 427 -22.12 9.62 38.54
C SER A 427 -23.53 9.09 38.71
N GLN A 428 -24.50 10.01 38.83
CA GLN A 428 -25.93 9.66 38.81
C GLN A 428 -26.34 9.02 37.48
N GLN A 429 -25.65 9.35 36.38
CA GLN A 429 -25.90 8.81 35.03
C GLN A 429 -25.29 7.42 34.81
N ARG A 430 -24.62 6.84 35.82
CA ARG A 430 -24.04 5.50 35.73
C ARG A 430 -25.08 4.40 35.87
N PHE A 431 -25.01 3.37 35.05
CA PHE A 431 -25.77 2.13 35.28
C PHE A 431 -25.20 1.32 36.46
N ASP A 432 -26.05 0.89 37.39
CA ASP A 432 -25.65 0.12 38.59
C ASP A 432 -26.04 -1.36 38.53
N ILE A 433 -27.14 -1.70 37.85
CA ILE A 433 -27.66 -3.06 37.69
C ILE A 433 -27.54 -3.51 36.23
N TRP A 434 -27.94 -2.66 35.29
CA TRP A 434 -27.95 -2.99 33.87
C TRP A 434 -26.56 -2.91 33.26
N SER A 435 -26.08 -3.99 32.63
CA SER A 435 -24.77 -4.04 31.95
C SER A 435 -24.77 -3.24 30.64
N CYS A 436 -24.88 -1.91 30.77
CA CYS A 436 -25.03 -0.94 29.69
C CYS A 436 -24.06 0.24 29.86
N ILE A 437 -23.87 0.96 28.76
CA ILE A 437 -23.06 2.17 28.65
C ILE A 437 -23.67 3.06 27.56
N LEU A 438 -23.53 4.37 27.72
CA LEU A 438 -23.97 5.35 26.73
C LEU A 438 -22.78 5.89 25.93
N ALA A 439 -23.04 6.32 24.72
CA ALA A 439 -22.11 7.20 24.02
C ALA A 439 -21.97 8.55 24.74
N LYS A 440 -20.86 9.23 24.47
CA LYS A 440 -20.58 10.58 24.96
C LYS A 440 -21.41 11.60 24.20
N GLU A 441 -21.56 11.41 22.90
CA GLU A 441 -22.37 12.24 22.02
C GLU A 441 -23.85 11.88 22.18
N GLY A 442 -24.69 12.90 22.41
CA GLY A 442 -26.14 12.79 22.37
C GLY A 442 -26.68 13.70 21.28
N TYR A 443 -27.84 13.35 20.74
CA TYR A 443 -28.45 14.00 19.58
C TYR A 443 -29.77 14.65 19.96
N ASP A 444 -29.95 15.91 19.58
CA ASP A 444 -31.13 16.74 19.87
C ASP A 444 -31.93 17.12 18.61
N THR A 445 -31.34 16.98 17.42
CA THR A 445 -31.97 17.26 16.12
C THR A 445 -31.40 16.36 15.02
N GLY A 446 -32.11 16.21 13.89
CA GLY A 446 -31.62 15.54 12.70
C GLY A 446 -31.78 14.02 12.70
N ARG A 447 -31.08 13.39 11.75
CA ARG A 447 -31.01 11.94 11.62
C ARG A 447 -29.57 11.46 11.75
N HIS A 448 -29.38 10.35 12.46
CA HIS A 448 -28.07 9.82 12.86
C HIS A 448 -27.98 8.33 12.62
N TYR A 449 -26.80 7.85 12.25
CA TYR A 449 -26.55 6.43 12.02
C TYR A 449 -25.18 6.01 12.57
N TRP A 450 -25.14 4.83 13.18
CA TRP A 450 -23.90 4.17 13.59
C TRP A 450 -24.02 2.66 13.45
N GLU A 451 -22.87 2.01 13.29
CA GLU A 451 -22.78 0.56 13.20
C GLU A 451 -22.04 -0.02 14.40
N VAL A 452 -22.53 -1.16 14.87
CA VAL A 452 -21.90 -1.92 15.94
C VAL A 452 -21.59 -3.33 15.45
N SER A 453 -20.32 -3.72 15.53
CA SER A 453 -19.92 -5.11 15.39
C SER A 453 -20.31 -5.86 16.66
N VAL A 454 -21.15 -6.88 16.50
CA VAL A 454 -21.60 -7.77 17.59
C VAL A 454 -20.90 -9.13 17.57
N GLY A 455 -20.05 -9.39 16.57
CA GLY A 455 -19.27 -10.61 16.48
C GLY A 455 -20.13 -11.88 16.44
N ASP A 456 -19.75 -12.91 17.20
CA ASP A 456 -20.57 -14.12 17.44
C ASP A 456 -21.44 -13.98 18.71
N GLY A 457 -21.42 -12.80 19.34
CA GLY A 457 -22.04 -12.54 20.63
C GLY A 457 -23.56 -12.67 20.55
N LYS A 458 -24.14 -13.32 21.55
CA LYS A 458 -25.59 -13.55 21.69
C LYS A 458 -26.14 -13.05 23.02
N ASP A 459 -25.43 -12.13 23.68
CA ASP A 459 -25.90 -11.43 24.87
C ASP A 459 -25.51 -9.95 24.80
N TRP A 460 -26.34 -9.16 24.10
CA TRP A 460 -26.10 -7.74 23.91
C TRP A 460 -27.39 -6.94 23.77
N LYS A 461 -27.30 -5.64 24.07
CA LYS A 461 -28.35 -4.64 23.90
C LYS A 461 -27.81 -3.50 23.05
N LEU A 462 -28.56 -3.09 22.03
CA LEU A 462 -28.20 -2.00 21.15
C LEU A 462 -29.42 -1.11 20.90
N GLY A 463 -29.24 0.21 20.93
CA GLY A 463 -30.32 1.14 20.62
C GLY A 463 -30.02 2.56 21.03
N VAL A 464 -31.07 3.28 21.42
CA VAL A 464 -30.98 4.63 21.97
C VAL A 464 -31.75 4.75 23.27
N VAL A 465 -31.36 5.76 24.05
CA VAL A 465 -32.02 6.10 25.30
C VAL A 465 -32.22 7.61 25.41
N SER A 466 -33.34 8.04 25.97
CA SER A 466 -33.58 9.46 26.25
C SER A 466 -32.70 9.96 27.41
N GLU A 467 -32.43 11.26 27.44
CA GLU A 467 -31.62 11.89 28.48
C GLU A 467 -32.18 11.70 29.89
N SER A 468 -33.52 11.83 30.04
CA SER A 468 -34.20 11.77 31.33
C SER A 468 -34.37 10.36 31.90
N ALA A 469 -34.12 9.33 31.09
CA ALA A 469 -34.45 7.96 31.45
C ALA A 469 -33.67 7.45 32.69
N GLN A 470 -34.33 6.59 33.48
CA GLN A 470 -33.79 6.05 34.73
C GLN A 470 -32.52 5.21 34.48
N ARG A 471 -31.49 5.35 35.35
CA ARG A 471 -30.22 4.58 35.24
C ARG A 471 -29.95 3.64 36.40
N LYS A 472 -30.67 3.82 37.51
CA LYS A 472 -30.44 3.15 38.79
C LYS A 472 -31.56 2.19 39.14
N GLY A 473 -31.20 1.06 39.76
CA GLY A 473 -32.18 0.07 40.20
C GLY A 473 -32.74 -0.79 39.07
N LEU A 474 -33.69 -1.66 39.44
CA LEU A 474 -34.34 -2.60 38.54
C LEU A 474 -35.62 -1.96 37.99
N PHE A 475 -35.74 -1.88 36.66
CA PHE A 475 -36.89 -1.30 35.97
C PHE A 475 -37.02 -1.90 34.56
N ASP A 476 -38.21 -1.84 33.97
CA ASP A 476 -38.42 -2.34 32.62
C ASP A 476 -37.89 -1.36 31.57
N MET A 477 -36.97 -1.81 30.73
CA MET A 477 -36.52 -1.07 29.54
C MET A 477 -37.58 -1.19 28.45
N SER A 478 -38.25 -0.08 28.15
CA SER A 478 -39.27 0.03 27.11
C SER A 478 -39.35 1.48 26.59
N PRO A 479 -40.10 1.76 25.52
CA PRO A 479 -40.27 3.13 25.03
C PRO A 479 -40.86 4.05 26.09
N SER A 480 -41.73 3.53 26.97
CA SER A 480 -42.34 4.31 28.07
C SER A 480 -41.33 4.72 29.15
N SER A 481 -40.20 4.03 29.28
CA SER A 481 -39.08 4.42 30.16
C SER A 481 -37.94 5.11 29.40
N GLY A 482 -38.17 5.50 28.14
CA GLY A 482 -37.20 6.19 27.29
C GLY A 482 -36.17 5.30 26.60
N TYR A 483 -36.40 3.98 26.54
CA TYR A 483 -35.50 3.01 25.93
C TYR A 483 -36.04 2.46 24.61
N TYR A 484 -35.27 2.60 23.53
CA TYR A 484 -35.59 2.08 22.20
C TYR A 484 -34.44 1.18 21.75
N ALA A 485 -34.49 -0.09 22.13
CA ALA A 485 -33.37 -1.00 21.92
C ALA A 485 -33.80 -2.41 21.52
N LEU A 486 -32.90 -3.09 20.82
CA LEU A 486 -32.93 -4.53 20.62
C LEU A 486 -32.10 -5.21 21.71
N TRP A 487 -32.59 -6.34 22.20
CA TRP A 487 -31.89 -7.20 23.14
C TRP A 487 -31.79 -8.61 22.57
N TRP A 488 -30.55 -9.05 22.34
CA TRP A 488 -30.24 -10.43 22.06
C TRP A 488 -29.94 -11.15 23.37
N SER A 489 -30.67 -12.23 23.65
CA SER A 489 -30.43 -13.09 24.82
C SER A 489 -30.53 -14.56 24.41
N GLY A 490 -29.40 -15.26 24.41
CA GLY A 490 -29.33 -16.67 24.04
C GLY A 490 -29.71 -16.90 22.58
N SER A 491 -30.84 -17.56 22.31
CA SER A 491 -31.27 -17.90 20.94
C SER A 491 -32.26 -16.91 20.33
N GLN A 492 -32.65 -15.85 21.05
CA GLN A 492 -33.73 -14.95 20.63
C GLN A 492 -33.26 -13.49 20.62
N LEU A 493 -33.61 -12.79 19.54
CA LEU A 493 -33.54 -11.33 19.45
C LEU A 493 -34.94 -10.77 19.66
N ARG A 494 -35.03 -9.77 20.56
CA ARG A 494 -36.30 -9.12 20.91
C ARG A 494 -36.14 -7.61 20.84
N ALA A 495 -37.18 -6.93 20.39
CA ALA A 495 -37.32 -5.50 20.58
C ALA A 495 -37.87 -5.26 21.99
N LEU A 496 -37.26 -4.31 22.71
CA LEU A 496 -37.67 -3.90 24.04
C LEU A 496 -38.95 -3.06 23.97
N THR A 497 -40.07 -3.64 23.52
CA THR A 497 -41.40 -3.02 23.53
C THR A 497 -42.02 -3.14 24.92
N THR A 498 -43.09 -2.38 25.18
CA THR A 498 -43.93 -2.61 26.37
C THR A 498 -44.31 -4.09 26.43
N PRO A 499 -44.17 -4.77 27.58
CA PRO A 499 -44.42 -6.20 27.69
C PRO A 499 -45.78 -6.61 27.09
N PRO A 500 -45.83 -7.68 26.28
CA PRO A 500 -44.73 -8.60 25.99
C PRO A 500 -43.70 -8.05 24.97
N LEU A 501 -42.44 -8.40 25.17
CA LEU A 501 -41.35 -8.04 24.25
C LEU A 501 -41.56 -8.66 22.86
N THR A 502 -41.48 -7.84 21.82
CA THR A 502 -41.68 -8.27 20.43
C THR A 502 -40.51 -9.11 19.95
N LYS A 503 -40.79 -10.32 19.41
CA LYS A 503 -39.75 -11.18 18.82
C LYS A 503 -39.35 -10.65 17.44
N VAL A 504 -38.04 -10.54 17.20
CA VAL A 504 -37.48 -10.11 15.91
C VAL A 504 -37.05 -11.35 15.13
N LYS A 505 -37.54 -11.49 13.90
CA LYS A 505 -37.16 -12.60 13.02
C LYS A 505 -35.78 -12.34 12.42
N ILE A 506 -34.91 -13.34 12.49
CA ILE A 506 -33.56 -13.26 11.94
C ILE A 506 -33.44 -14.32 10.85
N SER A 507 -33.23 -13.88 9.61
CA SER A 507 -33.09 -14.76 8.43
C SER A 507 -31.64 -15.16 8.13
N SER A 508 -30.66 -14.50 8.75
CA SER A 508 -29.24 -14.70 8.48
C SER A 508 -28.37 -14.37 9.70
N LYS A 509 -27.10 -14.81 9.68
CA LYS A 509 -26.18 -14.58 10.81
C LYS A 509 -25.94 -13.08 11.01
N LEU A 510 -26.30 -12.58 12.19
CA LEU A 510 -26.13 -11.17 12.55
C LEU A 510 -24.74 -10.94 13.15
N ARG A 511 -23.86 -10.30 12.38
CA ARG A 511 -22.47 -9.97 12.80
C ARG A 511 -22.27 -8.49 13.09
N LYS A 512 -23.07 -7.65 12.42
CA LYS A 512 -23.01 -6.21 12.50
C LYS A 512 -24.43 -5.66 12.42
N VAL A 513 -24.72 -4.68 13.27
CA VAL A 513 -26.04 -4.06 13.40
C VAL A 513 -25.90 -2.57 13.16
N GLY A 514 -26.67 -2.05 12.21
CA GLY A 514 -26.82 -0.61 11.99
C GLY A 514 -27.98 -0.09 12.82
N VAL A 515 -27.78 1.04 13.49
CA VAL A 515 -28.81 1.74 14.25
C VAL A 515 -29.01 3.10 13.61
N PHE A 516 -30.25 3.39 13.24
CA PHE A 516 -30.69 4.63 12.64
C PHE A 516 -31.65 5.33 13.60
N LEU A 517 -31.41 6.62 13.83
CA LEU A 517 -32.25 7.50 14.64
C LEU A 517 -32.72 8.65 13.76
N SER A 518 -34.02 8.92 13.71
CA SER A 518 -34.61 10.13 13.16
C SER A 518 -35.38 10.84 14.27
N LEU A 519 -34.90 12.02 14.69
CA LEU A 519 -35.53 12.76 15.77
C LEU A 519 -36.84 13.40 15.32
N GLU A 520 -36.86 14.03 14.15
CA GLU A 520 -38.06 14.68 13.60
C GLU A 520 -39.20 13.68 13.36
N GLU A 521 -38.87 12.47 12.90
CA GLU A 521 -39.87 11.42 12.62
C GLU A 521 -40.17 10.53 13.84
N GLY A 522 -39.49 10.74 14.98
CA GLY A 522 -39.68 9.90 16.16
C GLY A 522 -39.36 8.42 15.91
N GLN A 523 -38.35 8.14 15.08
CA GLN A 523 -38.09 6.81 14.55
C GLN A 523 -36.73 6.27 15.01
N VAL A 524 -36.70 5.00 15.42
CA VAL A 524 -35.46 4.24 15.66
C VAL A 524 -35.53 2.93 14.90
N SER A 525 -34.66 2.77 13.90
CA SER A 525 -34.62 1.60 13.02
C SER A 525 -33.31 0.83 13.16
N PHE A 526 -33.41 -0.49 13.05
CA PHE A 526 -32.30 -1.42 13.19
C PHE A 526 -32.14 -2.23 11.91
N TYR A 527 -30.90 -2.41 11.45
CA TYR A 527 -30.60 -3.08 10.19
C TYR A 527 -29.53 -4.15 10.37
N ASN A 528 -29.66 -5.25 9.62
CA ASN A 528 -28.54 -6.13 9.38
C ASN A 528 -27.70 -5.53 8.26
N THR A 529 -26.54 -4.99 8.60
CA THR A 529 -25.71 -4.25 7.64
C THR A 529 -25.17 -5.15 6.53
N LYS A 530 -25.07 -6.47 6.76
CA LYS A 530 -24.56 -7.41 5.75
C LYS A 530 -25.57 -7.62 4.62
N THR A 531 -26.85 -7.71 4.97
CA THR A 531 -27.94 -7.99 4.01
C THR A 531 -28.72 -6.73 3.61
N GLY A 532 -28.51 -5.61 4.31
CA GLY A 532 -29.30 -4.39 4.16
C GLY A 532 -30.74 -4.53 4.67
N SER A 533 -31.12 -5.68 5.22
CA SER A 533 -32.49 -5.95 5.64
C SER A 533 -32.81 -5.28 6.98
N GLU A 534 -33.97 -4.65 7.06
CA GLU A 534 -34.52 -4.13 8.31
C GLU A 534 -34.78 -5.27 9.30
N LEU A 535 -34.28 -5.10 10.53
CA LEU A 535 -34.54 -6.01 11.66
C LEU A 535 -35.82 -5.59 12.39
N TYR A 536 -35.91 -4.31 12.76
CA TYR A 536 -37.04 -3.76 13.50
C TYR A 536 -37.03 -2.23 13.46
N THR A 537 -38.20 -1.62 13.57
CA THR A 537 -38.36 -0.16 13.66
C THR A 537 -39.33 0.19 14.78
N PHE A 538 -38.91 1.07 15.68
CA PHE A 538 -39.79 1.80 16.57
C PHE A 538 -40.27 3.07 15.86
N ARG A 539 -41.58 3.32 15.91
CA ARG A 539 -42.21 4.54 15.39
C ARG A 539 -42.97 5.23 16.52
N GLY A 540 -42.87 6.56 16.59
CA GLY A 540 -43.56 7.37 17.57
C GLY A 540 -43.81 8.78 17.05
N SER A 541 -44.08 9.70 17.98
CA SER A 541 -44.02 11.14 17.73
C SER A 541 -42.57 11.62 17.77
N GLU A 542 -42.32 12.82 17.24
CA GLU A 542 -41.03 13.51 17.31
C GLU A 542 -40.38 13.42 18.71
N PHE A 543 -39.07 13.12 18.72
CA PHE A 543 -38.30 13.08 19.96
C PHE A 543 -37.93 14.49 20.39
N THR A 544 -38.48 14.93 21.53
CA THR A 544 -38.23 16.26 22.10
C THR A 544 -37.03 16.31 23.05
N GLU A 545 -36.62 15.15 23.56
CA GLU A 545 -35.45 15.01 24.42
C GLU A 545 -34.22 14.60 23.63
N ARG A 546 -33.05 14.95 24.15
CA ARG A 546 -31.78 14.48 23.62
C ARG A 546 -31.66 12.96 23.78
N MET A 547 -31.28 12.28 22.70
CA MET A 547 -31.18 10.83 22.62
C MET A 547 -29.71 10.40 22.55
N TYR A 548 -29.35 9.37 23.31
CA TYR A 548 -27.98 8.84 23.39
C TYR A 548 -27.92 7.41 22.84
N PRO A 549 -26.92 7.07 22.00
CA PRO A 549 -26.61 5.69 21.67
C PRO A 549 -26.36 4.85 22.93
N LEU A 550 -26.96 3.66 22.96
CA LEU A 550 -26.91 2.70 24.04
C LEU A 550 -26.26 1.41 23.55
N LEU A 551 -25.21 0.98 24.26
CA LEU A 551 -24.59 -0.33 24.08
C LEU A 551 -24.61 -1.07 25.40
N GLY A 552 -24.87 -2.38 25.37
CA GLY A 552 -24.81 -3.22 26.55
C GLY A 552 -24.40 -4.63 26.18
N THR A 553 -23.59 -5.27 27.02
CA THR A 553 -23.14 -6.64 26.79
C THR A 553 -22.99 -7.37 28.12
N GLY A 554 -23.42 -8.63 28.14
CA GLY A 554 -23.12 -9.56 29.22
C GLY A 554 -21.93 -10.48 28.89
N ASP A 555 -21.43 -10.42 27.66
CA ASP A 555 -20.42 -11.31 27.11
C ASP A 555 -19.01 -10.89 27.53
N LYS A 556 -18.20 -11.88 27.97
CA LYS A 556 -16.82 -11.68 28.41
C LYS A 556 -15.81 -11.77 27.27
N ASP A 557 -16.15 -12.56 26.25
CA ASP A 557 -15.23 -12.97 25.19
C ASP A 557 -15.41 -12.13 23.94
N VAL A 558 -16.67 -11.80 23.59
CA VAL A 558 -16.99 -11.02 22.38
C VAL A 558 -17.26 -9.55 22.74
N PRO A 559 -16.33 -8.62 22.41
CA PRO A 559 -16.58 -7.20 22.60
C PRO A 559 -17.61 -6.68 21.58
N LEU A 560 -18.39 -5.70 22.00
CA LEU A 560 -19.11 -4.82 21.08
C LEU A 560 -18.16 -3.73 20.60
N VAL A 561 -18.12 -3.50 19.30
CA VAL A 561 -17.21 -2.51 18.69
C VAL A 561 -18.02 -1.52 17.85
N LEU A 562 -17.99 -0.25 18.24
CA LEU A 562 -18.45 0.86 17.40
C LEU A 562 -17.53 0.97 16.19
N LEU A 563 -18.13 0.96 15.01
CA LEU A 563 -17.40 1.05 13.76
C LEU A 563 -17.48 2.48 13.25
N THR A 564 -16.34 3.00 12.83
CA THR A 564 -16.29 4.18 11.96
C THR A 564 -16.92 3.82 10.64
N VAL A 565 -18.10 4.39 10.36
CA VAL A 565 -18.74 4.30 9.06
C VAL A 565 -17.99 5.27 8.15
N GLN A 566 -17.16 4.73 7.25
CA GLN A 566 -16.42 5.50 6.24
C GLN A 566 -17.33 5.87 5.07
#